data_AF-A0A4Y2CE57-F1
#
_entry.id   AF-A0A4Y2CE57-F1
#
_cell.length_a   1.000
_cell.length_b   1.000
_cell.length_c   1.000
_cell.angle_alpha   90.00
_cell.angle_beta   90.00
_cell.angle_gamma   90.00
#
_symmetry.space_group_name_H-M   'P 1'
#
loop_
_entity.id
_entity.type
_entity.pdbx_description
1 polymer ?
#
loop_
_entity_poly.entity_id
_entity_poly.type
_entity_poly.pdbx_seq_one_letter_code
_entity_poly.pdbx_strand_id
1 'polypeptide(L)'
;MTIEKILESRFGYSHLIQFYRTELKTRRQKPGENLQVLAADVERLMSLACAKSRLDFQESLAVQFFVDAIRDEDTQLSTKLMDLTDLKSVLSYM
;
A
#
# COMPACT_ATOMS: atom_id res chain seq x y z
N MET A 1 -35.28 -8.05 6.57
CA MET A 1 -33.80 -7.98 6.64
C MET A 1 -33.30 -9.39 6.84
N THR A 2 -32.52 -9.96 5.90
CA THR A 2 -32.09 -11.36 5.94
C THR A 2 -30.67 -11.48 6.52
N ILE A 3 -30.33 -12.65 7.09
CA ILE A 3 -29.00 -12.92 7.65
C ILE A 3 -27.91 -12.71 6.60
N GLU A 4 -28.16 -13.12 5.35
CA GLU A 4 -27.26 -12.87 4.21
C GLU A 4 -26.95 -11.39 3.99
N LYS A 5 -27.95 -10.50 4.06
CA LYS A 5 -27.73 -9.05 3.91
C LYS A 5 -26.92 -8.46 5.07
N ILE A 6 -27.06 -9.01 6.28
CA ILE A 6 -26.28 -8.59 7.45
C ILE A 6 -24.83 -9.05 7.30
N LEU A 7 -24.61 -10.27 6.81
CA LEU A 7 -23.28 -10.81 6.55
C LEU A 7 -22.59 -10.05 5.41
N GLU A 8 -23.29 -9.79 4.30
CA GLU A 8 -22.75 -9.00 3.19
C GLU A 8 -22.45 -7.55 3.61
N SER A 9 -23.27 -6.95 4.46
CA SER A 9 -22.99 -5.61 5.00
C SER A 9 -21.79 -5.57 5.96
N ARG A 10 -21.49 -6.68 6.66
CA ARG A 10 -20.42 -6.72 7.66
C ARG A 10 -19.10 -7.26 7.11
N PHE A 11 -19.18 -8.21 6.18
CA PHE A 11 -18.05 -8.98 5.64
C PHE A 11 -17.97 -8.92 4.12
N GLY A 12 -18.85 -8.17 3.46
CA GLY A 12 -18.88 -8.06 2.02
C GLY A 12 -17.56 -7.57 1.46
N TYR A 13 -17.30 -8.00 0.24
CA TYR A 13 -16.04 -7.77 -0.47
C TYR A 13 -15.72 -6.27 -0.65
N SER A 14 -16.75 -5.43 -0.78
CA SER A 14 -16.61 -3.97 -0.83
C SER A 14 -16.06 -3.38 0.46
N HIS A 15 -16.52 -3.85 1.62
CA HIS A 15 -16.06 -3.42 2.93
C HIS A 15 -14.61 -3.87 3.19
N LEU A 16 -14.25 -5.08 2.78
CA LEU A 16 -12.87 -5.57 2.86
C LEU A 16 -11.91 -4.74 2.00
N ILE A 17 -12.30 -4.40 0.77
CA ILE A 17 -11.50 -3.50 -0.09
C ILE A 17 -11.32 -2.13 0.57
N GLN A 18 -12.39 -1.55 1.13
CA GLN A 18 -12.30 -0.25 1.82
C GLN A 18 -11.40 -0.30 3.06
N PHE A 19 -11.45 -1.40 3.81
CA PHE A 19 -10.57 -1.62 4.94
C PHE A 19 -9.09 -1.60 4.51
N TYR A 20 -8.70 -2.40 3.53
CA TYR A 20 -7.30 -2.44 3.06
C TYR A 20 -6.85 -1.13 2.42
N ARG A 21 -7.74 -0.42 1.72
CA ARG A 21 -7.45 0.94 1.22
C ARG A 21 -7.16 1.93 2.34
N THR A 22 -7.83 1.78 3.48
CA THR A 22 -7.62 2.64 4.64
C THR A 22 -6.31 2.29 5.32
N GLU A 23 -6.04 1.00 5.52
CA GLU A 23 -4.77 0.50 6.08
C GLU A 23 -3.56 0.91 5.24
N LEU A 24 -3.67 0.82 3.91
CA LEU A 24 -2.63 1.28 2.98
C LEU A 24 -2.36 2.78 3.11
N LYS A 25 -3.39 3.61 3.22
CA LYS A 25 -3.27 5.07 3.35
C LYS A 25 -2.65 5.52 4.66
N THR A 26 -2.88 4.77 5.74
CA THR A 26 -2.37 5.11 7.08
C THR A 26 -1.08 4.37 7.40
N ARG A 27 -0.58 3.52 6.50
CA ARG A 27 0.66 2.79 6.69
C ARG A 27 1.83 3.76 6.85
N ARG A 28 2.56 3.58 7.95
CA ARG A 28 3.80 4.31 8.26
C ARG A 28 4.83 3.35 8.82
N GLN A 29 6.09 3.52 8.44
CA GLN A 29 7.22 2.72 8.91
C GLN A 29 7.32 2.78 10.43
N LYS A 30 7.37 1.61 11.08
CA LYS A 30 7.52 1.53 12.53
C LYS A 30 8.98 1.77 12.94
N PRO A 31 9.26 2.22 14.18
CA PRO A 31 10.62 2.27 14.69
C PRO A 31 11.30 0.89 14.60
N GLY A 32 12.46 0.82 13.94
CA GLY A 32 13.22 -0.43 13.76
C GLY A 32 12.70 -1.36 12.66
N GLU A 33 11.66 -0.96 11.92
CA GLU A 33 11.17 -1.73 10.78
C GLU A 33 12.06 -1.54 9.55
N ASN A 34 12.49 -2.65 8.97
CA ASN A 34 13.23 -2.71 7.71
C ASN A 34 12.35 -2.25 6.53
N LEU A 35 12.95 -1.48 5.60
CA LEU A 35 12.30 -1.03 4.36
C LEU A 35 11.76 -2.18 3.49
N GLN A 36 12.43 -3.33 3.42
CA GLN A 36 11.94 -4.51 2.70
C GLN A 36 10.66 -5.08 3.35
N VAL A 37 10.56 -5.02 4.68
CA VAL A 37 9.35 -5.46 5.40
C VAL A 37 8.20 -4.50 5.15
N LEU A 38 8.48 -3.19 5.18
CA LEU A 38 7.52 -2.16 4.79
C LEU A 38 7.04 -2.35 3.34
N ALA A 39 7.97 -2.57 2.41
CA ALA A 39 7.71 -2.79 0.99
C ALA A 39 6.79 -4.00 0.76
N ALA A 40 7.13 -5.14 1.37
CA ALA A 40 6.33 -6.36 1.28
C ALA A 40 4.91 -6.15 1.82
N ASP A 41 4.75 -5.39 2.90
CA ASP A 41 3.43 -5.09 3.46
C ASP A 41 2.63 -4.12 2.58
N VAL A 42 3.27 -3.10 1.99
CA VAL A 42 2.64 -2.20 1.01
C VAL A 42 2.18 -2.98 -0.23
N GLU A 43 2.99 -3.89 -0.76
CA GLU A 43 2.64 -4.73 -1.90
C GLU A 43 1.46 -5.67 -1.59
N ARG A 44 1.47 -6.28 -0.40
CA ARG A 44 0.36 -7.10 0.11
C ARG A 44 -0.92 -6.27 0.22
N LEU A 45 -0.87 -5.10 0.87
CA LEU A 45 -2.02 -4.22 1.05
C LEU A 45 -2.54 -3.70 -0.29
N MET A 46 -1.65 -3.37 -1.23
CA MET A 46 -2.02 -2.93 -2.56
C MET A 46 -2.79 -4.02 -3.32
N SER A 47 -2.30 -5.27 -3.29
CA SER A 47 -2.97 -6.42 -3.92
C SER A 47 -4.37 -6.65 -3.35
N LEU A 48 -4.56 -6.43 -2.05
CA LEU A 48 -5.85 -6.58 -1.38
C LEU A 48 -6.80 -5.38 -1.60
N ALA A 49 -6.24 -4.17 -1.70
CA ALA A 49 -6.98 -2.91 -1.91
C ALA A 49 -7.41 -2.69 -3.38
N CYS A 50 -6.72 -3.34 -4.31
CA CYS A 50 -6.83 -3.12 -5.76
C CYS A 50 -7.01 -4.42 -6.57
N ALA A 51 -7.73 -5.40 -6.03
CA ALA A 51 -7.98 -6.70 -6.67
C ALA A 51 -8.76 -6.66 -8.03
N LYS A 52 -9.08 -5.48 -8.58
CA LYS A 52 -9.82 -5.30 -9.85
C LYS A 52 -9.18 -4.29 -10.83
N SER A 53 -8.01 -3.71 -10.52
CA SER A 53 -7.37 -2.69 -11.37
C SER A 53 -6.23 -3.23 -12.24
N ARG A 54 -5.77 -2.45 -13.22
CA ARG A 54 -4.63 -2.79 -14.09
C ARG A 54 -3.30 -2.78 -13.31
N LEU A 55 -2.40 -3.72 -13.64
CA LEU A 55 -1.10 -3.94 -12.99
C LEU A 55 -0.14 -2.74 -13.10
N ASP A 56 -0.05 -2.10 -14.26
CA ASP A 56 0.82 -0.94 -14.53
C ASP A 56 0.48 0.28 -13.67
N PHE A 57 -0.82 0.50 -13.43
CA PHE A 57 -1.28 1.54 -12.51
C PHE A 57 -1.05 1.17 -11.04
N GLN A 58 -0.97 -0.12 -10.73
CA GLN A 58 -0.82 -0.61 -9.36
C GLN A 58 0.63 -0.46 -8.86
N GLU A 59 1.63 -0.67 -9.71
CA GLU A 59 3.05 -0.56 -9.34
C GLU A 59 3.45 0.88 -9.01
N SER A 60 3.08 1.84 -9.86
CA SER A 60 3.35 3.27 -9.59
C SER A 60 2.66 3.76 -8.32
N LEU A 61 1.42 3.33 -8.07
CA LEU A 61 0.75 3.61 -6.80
C LEU A 61 1.46 2.96 -5.61
N ALA A 62 1.93 1.71 -5.75
CA ALA A 62 2.62 1.01 -4.67
C ALA A 62 3.93 1.73 -4.30
N VAL A 63 4.67 2.21 -5.29
CA VAL A 63 5.86 3.06 -5.09
C VAL A 63 5.48 4.34 -4.33
N GLN A 64 4.43 5.04 -4.76
CA GLN A 64 3.99 6.27 -4.08
C GLN A 64 3.61 6.00 -2.61
N PHE A 65 2.81 4.99 -2.34
CA PHE A 65 2.43 4.62 -0.97
C PHE A 65 3.62 4.17 -0.13
N PHE A 66 4.56 3.44 -0.73
CA PHE A 66 5.78 3.02 -0.05
C PHE A 66 6.61 4.23 0.38
N VAL A 67 6.89 5.16 -0.55
CA VAL A 67 7.67 6.37 -0.29
C VAL A 67 6.95 7.25 0.75
N ASP A 68 5.62 7.40 0.64
CA ASP A 68 4.82 8.12 1.63
C ASP A 68 4.82 7.46 3.02
N ALA A 69 4.99 6.14 3.09
CA ALA A 69 5.03 5.40 4.34
C ALA A 69 6.38 5.50 5.07
N ILE A 70 7.48 5.86 4.38
CA ILE A 70 8.81 6.05 4.99
C ILE A 70 8.73 7.13 6.08
N ARG A 71 9.35 6.85 7.23
CA ARG A 71 9.35 7.75 8.39
C ARG A 71 10.39 8.86 8.28
N ASP A 72 11.53 8.57 7.66
CA ASP A 72 12.60 9.54 7.46
C ASP A 72 12.21 10.54 6.36
N GLU A 73 11.98 11.79 6.75
CA GLU A 73 11.45 12.82 5.84
C GLU A 73 12.44 13.19 4.73
N ASP A 74 13.75 13.23 5.04
CA ASP A 74 14.78 13.54 4.05
C ASP A 74 14.89 12.45 2.98
N THR A 75 14.92 11.18 3.41
CA THR A 75 14.88 10.01 2.52
C THR A 75 13.59 9.98 1.69
N GLN A 76 12.44 10.27 2.32
CA GLN A 76 11.17 10.36 1.61
C GLN A 76 11.20 11.44 0.52
N LEU A 77 11.64 12.66 0.84
CA LEU A 77 11.67 13.77 -0.11
C LEU A 77 12.66 13.52 -1.25
N SER A 78 13.84 12.96 -0.94
CA SER A 78 14.86 12.61 -1.95
C SER A 78 14.31 11.63 -2.99
N THR A 79 13.55 10.63 -2.53
CA THR A 79 13.00 9.60 -3.42
C THR A 79 11.75 10.05 -4.17
N LYS A 80 10.93 10.96 -3.61
CA LYS A 80 9.80 11.58 -4.35
C LYS A 80 10.25 12.38 -5.57
N LEU A 81 11.48 12.89 -5.56
CA LEU A 81 12.06 13.63 -6.68
C LEU A 81 12.52 12.70 -7.81
N MET A 82 12.50 11.39 -7.61
CA MET A 82 12.89 10.41 -8.61
C MET A 82 11.66 9.82 -9.31
N ASP A 83 11.78 9.59 -10.62
CA ASP A 83 10.73 8.96 -11.44
C ASP A 83 10.90 7.43 -11.43
N LEU A 84 10.78 6.83 -10.24
CA LEU A 84 10.87 5.38 -10.05
C LEU A 84 9.51 4.72 -10.24
N THR A 85 9.46 3.68 -11.06
CA THR A 85 8.20 3.02 -11.46
C THR A 85 7.97 1.68 -10.77
N ASP A 86 9.01 1.07 -10.20
CA ASP A 86 8.93 -0.22 -9.50
C ASP A 86 9.64 -0.21 -8.15
N LEU A 87 9.10 -1.02 -7.22
CA LEU A 87 9.54 -1.06 -5.83
C LEU A 87 10.96 -1.63 -5.66
N LYS A 88 11.39 -2.50 -6.57
CA LYS A 88 12.73 -3.08 -6.53
C LYS A 88 13.78 -2.02 -6.87
N SER A 89 13.51 -1.14 -7.82
CA SER A 89 14.37 0.01 -8.14
C SER A 89 14.48 0.97 -6.96
N VAL A 90 13.39 1.25 -6.25
CA VAL A 90 13.41 2.07 -5.02
C VAL A 90 14.27 1.43 -3.94
N LEU A 91 14.09 0.13 -3.67
CA LEU A 91 14.84 -0.59 -2.65
C LEU A 91 16.32 -0.83 -3.00
N SER A 92 16.68 -0.79 -4.29
CA SER A 92 18.09 -0.90 -4.70
C SER A 92 18.86 0.41 -4.52
N TYR A 93 18.14 1.53 -4.43
CA TYR A 93 18.71 2.86 -4.23
C TYR A 93 18.91 3.18 -2.74
N MET A 94 18.00 2.71 -1.88
CA MET A 94 18.02 2.91 -0.42
C MET A 94 18.77 1.82 0.33
#